data_AF-A0A530A6Y9-F1
#
_entry.id   AF-A0A530A6Y9-F1
#
_cell.length_a   1.000
_cell.length_b   1.000
_cell.length_c   1.000
_cell.angle_alpha   90.00
_cell.angle_beta   90.00
_cell.angle_gamma   90.00
#
_symmetry.space_group_name_H-M   'P 1'
#
loop_
_entity.id
_entity.type
_entity.pdbx_description
1 polymer ?
#
loop_
_entity_poly.entity_id
_entity_poly.type
_entity_poly.pdbx_seq_one_letter_code
_entity_poly.pdbx_strand_id
1 'polypeptide(L)' 'MRLTRQTNYAMRILMYCAANTDRLSRIPEIAAAYSVSELFLFKILQPLVEA' A
#
# COMPACT_ATOMS: atom_id res chain seq x y z
N MET A 1 -5.66 -19.58 -1.99
CA MET A 1 -4.94 -18.33 -1.63
C MET A 1 -4.30 -18.47 -0.27
N ARG A 2 -3.10 -17.90 -0.07
CA ARG A 2 -2.44 -17.82 1.25
C ARG A 2 -2.29 -16.36 1.65
N LEU A 3 -2.85 -15.97 2.79
CA LEU A 3 -2.72 -14.63 3.34
C LEU A 3 -1.34 -14.48 3.98
N THR A 4 -0.55 -13.54 3.48
CA THR A 4 0.78 -13.23 4.01
C THR A 4 0.83 -11.80 4.54
N ARG A 5 1.94 -11.44 5.21
CA ARG A 5 2.19 -10.03 5.56
C ARG A 5 2.17 -9.12 4.33
N GLN A 6 2.69 -9.58 3.19
CA GLN A 6 2.63 -8.83 1.93
C GLN A 6 1.18 -8.60 1.48
N THR A 7 0.31 -9.61 1.57
CA THR A 7 -1.11 -9.43 1.25
C THR A 7 -1.79 -8.42 2.18
N ASN A 8 -1.47 -8.44 3.48
CA ASN A 8 -2.00 -7.47 4.44
C ASN A 8 -1.59 -6.03 4.04
N TYR A 9 -0.33 -5.81 3.72
CA TYR A 9 0.15 -4.49 3.31
C TYR A 9 -0.38 -4.04 1.95
N ALA A 10 -0.54 -4.96 0.99
CA ALA A 10 -1.20 -4.66 -0.28
C ALA A 10 -2.64 -4.18 -0.06
N MET A 11 -3.40 -4.86 0.81
CA MET A 11 -4.76 -4.44 1.16
C MET A 11 -4.78 -3.08 1.85
N ARG A 12 -3.82 -2.78 2.73
CA ARG A 12 -3.71 -1.45 3.35
C ARG A 12 -3.47 -0.33 2.34
N ILE A 13 -2.63 -0.56 1.32
CA ILE A 13 -2.43 0.39 0.21
C ILE A 13 -3.77 0.64 -0.49
N LEU A 14 -4.48 -0.42 -0.88
CA LEU A 14 -5.77 -0.32 -1.58
C LEU A 14 -6.83 0.39 -0.72
N MET A 15 -6.92 0.07 0.57
CA MET A 15 -7.84 0.71 1.50
C MET A 15 -7.55 2.20 1.66
N TYR A 16 -6.28 2.59 1.75
CA TYR A 16 -5.90 4.00 1.83
C TYR A 16 -6.32 4.76 0.56
N CYS A 17 -6.03 4.21 -0.62
CA CYS A 17 -6.45 4.81 -1.89
C CYS A 17 -7.98 4.93 -1.98
N ALA A 18 -8.72 3.89 -1.58
CA ALA A 18 -10.18 3.91 -1.60
C ALA A 18 -10.80 4.94 -0.63
N ALA A 19 -10.11 5.25 0.47
CA ALA A 19 -10.53 6.27 1.42
C ALA A 19 -10.18 7.71 0.99
N ASN A 20 -9.28 7.88 0.01
CA ASN A 20 -8.77 9.18 -0.45
C ASN A 20 -9.05 9.35 -1.96
N THR A 21 -10.31 9.23 -2.39
CA THR A 21 -10.69 9.24 -3.82
C THR A 21 -10.65 10.63 -4.48
N ASP A 22 -10.62 11.68 -3.67
CA ASP A 22 -10.56 13.08 -4.09
C ASP A 22 -9.15 13.55 -4.47
N ARG A 23 -8.12 12.75 -4.18
CA ARG A 23 -6.71 13.10 -4.39
C ARG A 23 -5.83 11.90 -4.73
N LEU A 24 -4.67 12.16 -5.32
CA LEU A 24 -3.65 11.13 -5.51
C LEU A 24 -2.99 10.76 -4.18
N SER A 25 -3.08 9.48 -3.79
CA SER A 25 -2.42 8.93 -2.60
C SER A 25 -0.95 8.64 -2.89
N ARG A 26 -0.02 9.28 -2.17
CA ARG A 26 1.43 9.09 -2.36
C ARG A 26 2.00 8.07 -1.38
N ILE A 27 3.01 7.32 -1.81
CA ILE A 27 3.67 6.29 -0.97
C ILE A 27 4.18 6.82 0.39
N PRO A 28 4.81 8.01 0.49
CA PRO A 28 5.21 8.56 1.79
C PRO A 28 4.04 8.78 2.75
N GLU A 29 2.87 9.17 2.24
CA GLU A 29 1.67 9.38 3.08
C GLU A 29 1.13 8.04 3.61
N ILE A 30 1.09 7.02 2.75
CA ILE A 30 0.65 5.67 3.12
C ILE A 30 1.64 5.05 4.13
N ALA A 31 2.94 5.25 3.91
CA ALA A 31 4.01 4.80 4.79
C ALA A 31 3.87 5.39 6.19
N ALA A 32 3.67 6.71 6.27
CA ALA A 32 3.44 7.41 7.53
C ALA A 32 2.15 6.95 8.23
N ALA A 33 1.05 6.80 7.49
CA ALA A 33 -0.25 6.41 8.05
C ALA A 33 -0.23 5.02 8.72
N TYR A 34 0.60 4.10 8.23
CA TYR A 34 0.72 2.74 8.77
C TYR A 34 2.03 2.47 9.52
N SER A 35 2.85 3.50 9.78
CA SER A 35 4.16 3.38 10.44
C SER A 35 5.07 2.31 9.83
N VAL A 36 5.16 2.30 8.51
CA VAL A 36 6.02 1.38 7.74
C VAL A 36 6.99 2.14 6.86
N SER A 37 8.07 1.49 6.43
CA SER A 37 9.04 2.14 5.56
C SER A 37 8.52 2.29 4.13
N GLU A 38 8.82 3.43 3.51
CA GLU A 38 8.51 3.69 2.11
C GLU A 38 9.15 2.63 1.19
N LEU A 39 10.42 2.30 1.43
CA LEU A 39 11.14 1.27 0.65
C LEU A 39 10.44 -0.08 0.71
N PHE A 40 9.89 -0.46 1.87
CA PHE A 40 9.12 -1.68 1.99
C PHE A 40 7.82 -1.59 1.20
N LEU A 41 7.05 -0.50 1.34
CA LEU A 41 5.81 -0.32 0.57
C LEU A 41 6.05 -0.28 -0.95
N PHE A 42 7.16 0.29 -1.41
CA PHE A 42 7.53 0.24 -2.84
C PHE A 42 7.66 -1.20 -3.36
N LYS A 43 8.24 -2.11 -2.58
CA LYS A 43 8.32 -3.54 -2.93
C LYS A 43 6.96 -4.24 -2.97
N ILE A 44 5.99 -3.73 -2.21
CA ILE A 44 4.62 -4.24 -2.22
C ILE A 44 3.82 -3.64 -3.38
N LEU A 45 4.06 -2.36 -3.70
CA LEU A 45 3.37 -1.63 -4.76
C LEU A 45 3.70 -2.20 -6.15
N GLN A 46 4.96 -2.51 -6.45
CA GLN A 46 5.36 -3.06 -7.75
C GLN A 46 4.51 -4.26 -8.20
N PRO A 47 4.45 -5.38 -7.44
CA PRO A 47 3.63 -6.53 -7.82
C PRO A 47 2.13 -6.26 -7.73
N LEU A 48 1.68 -5.21 -7.05
CA LEU A 48 0.27 -4.82 -7.01
C LEU A 48 -0.18 -4.12 -8.30
N VAL A 49 0.74 -3.44 -9.01
CA VAL A 49 0.47 -2.73 -10.26
C VAL A 49 0.72 -3.62 -11.49
N GLU A 50 1.65 -4.57 -11.39
CA GLU A 50 1.97 -5.52 -12.47
C GLU A 50 0.98 -6.68 -12.61
N ALA A 51 0.12 -6.89 -11.62
CA ALA A 51 -0.85 -8.00 -11.55
C ALA A 51 -2.12 -7.77 -12.37
#